data_AF-A0AAD9B967-F1
#
_entry.id   AF-A0AAD9B967-F1
#
_cell.length_a   1.000
_cell.length_b   1.000
_cell.length_c   1.000
_cell.angle_alpha   90.00
_cell.angle_beta   90.00
_cell.angle_gamma   90.00
#
_symmetry.space_group_name_H-M   'P 1'
#
loop_
_entity.id
_entity.type
_entity.pdbx_description
1 polymer ?
#
loop_
_entity_poly.entity_id
_entity_poly.type
_entity_poly.pdbx_seq_one_letter_code
_entity_poly.pdbx_strand_id
1 'polypeptide(L)'
;MGKRENEEHHKLNSNNLNHKEKDLLWDATEREKKLTGGLIQKVKGWSKLEALFKHPLYNMPPQSLQDDDWLLRVKTNTEHTSDKGSEEEEKEEEKEDSIDADSDWESASKEEGYDKVSWTKEVETHPPWLRFHLGISRWELYDRKDPNLAQLTHYLARQRVLGAVQKTGGTQLKLLMSFPNYGQALLKPMRQSRDAETDVNLFYFSDFERHNGEIAAFHLDRLLGFNRIPPVVGRLINVTSEIREITADHRLSRTFFTSPAGNVCFYGQCEYYCSTEHPACDLSLAPRRSWRSPWRRSYSRTKLAMWEKDPAYCDTVKQTPPYNHGTRLVDLIDMAILDFLMSNMDRHHYETFEKFGNETFLLHLDNGRAFGRHSQDEPTILVPLKQCCSIRRSTLLRLRLLSSLVSVSVTS
;
A
#
# COMPACT_ATOMS: atom_id res chain seq x y z
N MET A 1 76.45 27.91 -33.15
CA MET A 1 75.87 28.89 -32.20
C MET A 1 74.98 29.83 -32.99
N GLY A 2 73.72 29.96 -32.53
CA GLY A 2 72.52 30.27 -33.33
C GLY A 2 72.45 31.64 -34.01
N LYS A 3 71.74 31.64 -35.15
CA LYS A 3 71.61 32.70 -36.16
C LYS A 3 70.39 33.62 -35.94
N ARG A 4 70.50 34.78 -36.60
CA ARG A 4 69.70 36.01 -36.59
C ARG A 4 68.30 35.91 -37.20
N GLU A 5 67.48 36.82 -36.67
CA GLU A 5 66.38 37.66 -37.20
C GLU A 5 65.82 37.52 -38.62
N ASN A 6 64.47 37.70 -38.64
CA ASN A 6 63.53 38.19 -39.65
C ASN A 6 63.32 37.46 -40.98
N GLU A 7 62.07 37.04 -41.20
CA GLU A 7 61.46 36.85 -42.52
C GLU A 7 59.96 37.19 -42.51
N GLU A 8 59.55 37.88 -43.58
CA GLU A 8 58.20 38.33 -43.93
C GLU A 8 57.47 37.32 -44.86
N HIS A 9 56.13 37.42 -44.89
CA HIS A 9 55.18 37.17 -46.00
C HIS A 9 55.04 35.79 -46.69
N HIS A 10 53.83 35.20 -46.66
CA HIS A 10 52.91 35.16 -47.82
C HIS A 10 51.52 34.53 -47.51
N LYS A 11 50.46 35.20 -47.99
CA LYS A 11 49.06 34.74 -48.12
C LYS A 11 48.93 33.70 -49.25
N LEU A 12 48.00 32.73 -49.12
CA LEU A 12 47.02 32.40 -50.17
C LEU A 12 45.85 31.51 -49.69
N ASN A 13 44.72 31.75 -50.35
CA ASN A 13 43.33 31.30 -50.11
C ASN A 13 43.08 29.79 -50.06
N SER A 14 42.11 29.40 -49.22
CA SER A 14 41.31 28.18 -49.38
C SER A 14 39.87 28.46 -48.92
N ASN A 15 39.13 29.24 -49.71
CA ASN A 15 37.74 29.63 -49.43
C ASN A 15 36.71 28.84 -50.28
N ASN A 16 37.01 27.58 -50.66
CA ASN A 16 36.12 26.82 -51.55
C ASN A 16 35.88 25.35 -51.17
N LEU A 17 36.21 24.93 -49.95
CA LEU A 17 35.98 23.53 -49.49
C LEU A 17 34.92 23.39 -48.38
N ASN A 18 34.40 24.47 -47.80
CA ASN A 18 33.52 24.41 -46.63
C ASN A 18 32.02 24.56 -46.90
N HIS A 19 31.59 24.75 -48.16
CA HIS A 19 30.15 24.90 -48.47
C HIS A 19 29.47 23.57 -48.80
N LYS A 20 30.12 22.67 -49.55
CA LYS A 20 29.52 21.38 -49.93
C LYS A 20 29.33 20.41 -48.78
N GLU A 21 30.17 20.47 -47.75
CA GLU A 21 30.07 19.59 -46.58
C GLU A 21 29.02 20.08 -45.57
N LYS A 22 28.75 21.39 -45.52
CA LYS A 22 27.69 21.99 -44.70
C LYS A 22 26.30 21.79 -45.29
N ASP A 23 26.16 21.82 -46.62
CA ASP A 23 24.87 21.63 -47.28
C ASP A 23 24.36 20.18 -47.17
N LEU A 24 25.25 19.18 -47.18
CA LEU A 24 24.87 17.77 -46.95
C LEU A 24 24.50 17.49 -45.48
N LEU A 25 25.13 18.19 -44.53
CA LEU A 25 24.81 18.07 -43.11
C LEU A 25 23.47 18.76 -42.76
N TRP A 26 23.14 19.85 -43.45
CA TRP A 26 21.86 20.56 -43.31
C TRP A 26 20.68 19.75 -43.86
N ASP A 27 20.85 19.10 -45.02
CA ASP A 27 19.77 18.33 -45.66
C ASP A 27 19.47 17.00 -44.93
N ALA A 28 20.49 16.39 -44.29
CA ALA A 28 20.31 15.24 -43.39
C ALA A 28 19.60 15.62 -42.09
N THR A 29 19.92 16.80 -41.52
CA THR A 29 19.26 17.29 -40.30
C THR A 29 17.85 17.82 -40.53
N GLU A 30 17.49 18.25 -41.74
CA GLU A 30 16.10 18.55 -42.13
C GLU A 30 15.24 17.29 -42.33
N ARG A 31 15.80 16.21 -42.88
CA ARG A 31 15.08 14.94 -43.06
C ARG A 31 14.85 14.19 -41.73
N GLU A 32 15.77 14.26 -40.77
CA GLU A 32 15.54 13.73 -39.42
C GLU A 32 14.51 14.54 -38.62
N LYS A 33 14.46 15.87 -38.81
CA LYS A 33 13.44 16.73 -38.20
C LYS A 33 12.04 16.56 -38.79
N LYS A 34 11.92 16.12 -40.05
CA LYS A 34 10.62 15.81 -40.69
C LYS A 34 10.03 14.45 -40.31
N LEU A 35 10.82 13.53 -39.71
CA LEU A 35 10.34 12.24 -39.20
C LEU A 35 10.09 12.21 -37.69
N THR A 36 10.55 13.24 -36.96
CA THR A 36 10.40 13.36 -35.49
C THR A 36 9.62 14.61 -35.05
N GLY A 37 9.02 15.33 -36.00
CA GLY A 37 8.18 16.51 -35.76
C GLY A 37 6.81 16.18 -35.18
N GLY A 38 6.77 15.59 -33.97
CA GLY A 38 5.60 15.65 -33.12
C GLY A 38 5.29 17.11 -32.81
N LEU A 39 4.05 17.51 -33.05
CA LEU A 39 3.49 18.84 -32.81
C LEU A 39 3.63 19.24 -31.33
N ILE A 40 4.78 19.75 -30.90
CA ILE A 40 4.90 20.45 -29.61
C ILE A 40 4.42 21.89 -29.84
N GLN A 41 3.10 22.04 -30.00
CA GLN A 41 2.46 23.29 -29.59
C GLN A 41 2.77 23.48 -28.10
N LYS A 42 3.12 24.71 -27.71
CA LYS A 42 3.18 25.13 -26.30
C LYS A 42 1.80 24.93 -25.65
N VAL A 43 1.53 23.73 -25.15
CA VAL A 43 0.38 23.44 -24.30
C VAL A 43 0.71 23.99 -22.91
N LYS A 44 -0.20 24.78 -22.32
CA LYS A 44 -0.19 25.12 -20.88
C LYS A 44 0.19 23.86 -20.08
N GLY A 45 1.42 23.82 -19.57
CA GLY A 45 2.07 22.58 -19.15
C GLY A 45 1.29 21.87 -18.05
N TRP A 46 0.85 20.65 -18.32
CA TRP A 46 0.25 19.78 -17.30
C TRP A 46 1.29 19.45 -16.22
N SER A 47 0.83 19.28 -14.97
CA SER A 47 1.71 18.74 -13.93
C SER A 47 2.17 17.32 -14.30
N LYS A 48 3.36 16.89 -13.86
CA LYS A 48 3.85 15.51 -14.11
C LYS A 48 2.83 14.45 -13.65
N LEU A 49 2.16 14.70 -12.53
CA LEU A 49 1.13 13.82 -11.99
C LEU A 49 -0.12 13.75 -12.88
N GLU A 50 -0.57 14.89 -13.40
CA GLU A 50 -1.69 14.95 -14.33
C GLU A 50 -1.35 14.26 -15.65
N ALA A 51 -0.13 14.48 -16.17
CA ALA A 51 0.36 13.79 -17.36
C ALA A 51 0.41 12.27 -17.18
N LEU A 52 0.90 11.79 -16.01
CA LEU A 52 0.92 10.38 -15.65
C LEU A 52 -0.49 9.78 -15.69
N PHE A 53 -1.45 10.42 -15.03
CA PHE A 53 -2.81 9.89 -14.91
C PHE A 53 -3.66 10.04 -16.18
N LYS A 54 -3.26 10.88 -17.13
CA LYS A 54 -3.84 10.93 -18.48
C LYS A 54 -3.21 9.91 -19.43
N HIS A 55 -2.06 9.32 -19.09
CA HIS A 55 -1.41 8.32 -19.92
C HIS A 55 -2.31 7.08 -20.13
N PRO A 56 -2.35 6.47 -21.33
CA PRO A 56 -3.21 5.31 -21.63
C PRO A 56 -3.04 4.12 -20.67
N LEU A 57 -1.82 3.88 -20.16
CA LEU A 57 -1.54 2.82 -19.17
C LEU A 57 -2.30 2.97 -17.83
N TYR A 58 -2.81 4.17 -17.52
CA TYR A 58 -3.63 4.46 -16.33
C TYR A 58 -5.13 4.57 -16.65
N ASN A 59 -5.49 4.32 -17.90
CA ASN A 59 -6.85 4.45 -18.44
C ASN A 59 -7.23 3.24 -19.30
N MET A 60 -6.62 2.08 -19.04
CA MET A 60 -7.03 0.82 -19.67
C MET A 60 -8.48 0.53 -19.29
N PRO A 61 -9.31 0.02 -20.23
CA PRO A 61 -10.70 -0.26 -19.95
C PRO A 61 -10.81 -1.29 -18.81
N PRO A 62 -11.63 -1.03 -17.78
CA PRO A 62 -11.83 -1.99 -16.70
C PRO A 62 -12.56 -3.22 -17.23
N GLN A 63 -12.37 -4.35 -16.56
CA GLN A 63 -13.20 -5.54 -16.81
C GLN A 63 -14.63 -5.23 -16.36
N SER A 64 -15.62 -5.76 -17.07
CA SER A 64 -17.03 -5.64 -16.68
C SER A 64 -17.26 -6.38 -15.36
N LEU A 65 -17.60 -5.64 -14.31
CA LEU A 65 -17.89 -6.19 -12.99
C LEU A 65 -19.26 -6.89 -13.01
N GLN A 66 -19.29 -8.12 -12.51
CA GLN A 66 -20.52 -8.86 -12.21
C GLN A 66 -20.99 -8.55 -10.79
N ASP A 67 -22.20 -8.96 -10.43
CA ASP A 67 -22.74 -8.74 -9.08
C ASP A 67 -21.88 -9.39 -7.98
N ASP A 68 -21.23 -10.52 -8.29
CA ASP A 68 -20.33 -11.25 -7.37
C ASP A 68 -18.95 -10.59 -7.22
N ASP A 69 -18.66 -9.56 -8.01
CA ASP A 69 -17.40 -8.82 -7.95
C ASP A 69 -17.46 -7.64 -6.97
N TRP A 70 -18.60 -7.38 -6.34
CA TRP A 70 -18.75 -6.34 -5.31
C TRP A 70 -18.66 -6.94 -3.91
N LEU A 71 -17.87 -6.34 -3.02
CA LEU A 71 -17.67 -6.87 -1.67
C LEU A 71 -18.96 -6.79 -0.84
N LEU A 72 -19.58 -5.62 -0.80
CA LEU A 72 -20.82 -5.34 -0.09
C LEU A 72 -21.95 -5.09 -1.09
N ARG A 73 -23.16 -5.55 -0.75
CA ARG A 73 -24.36 -5.35 -1.57
C ARG A 73 -25.38 -4.51 -0.83
N VAL A 74 -25.99 -3.59 -1.57
CA VAL A 74 -27.16 -2.84 -1.12
C VAL A 74 -28.39 -3.59 -1.62
N LYS A 75 -29.21 -4.13 -0.71
CA LYS A 75 -30.45 -4.83 -1.09
C LYS A 75 -31.38 -3.88 -1.85
N THR A 76 -32.00 -4.37 -2.91
CA THR A 76 -33.10 -3.66 -3.57
C THR A 76 -34.41 -4.14 -2.98
N ASN A 77 -35.38 -3.23 -2.81
CA ASN A 77 -36.69 -3.51 -2.18
C ASN A 77 -37.52 -4.63 -2.87
N THR A 78 -37.04 -5.19 -3.97
CA THR A 78 -37.64 -6.30 -4.72
C THR A 78 -37.37 -7.70 -4.14
N GLU A 79 -36.45 -7.87 -3.19
CA GLU A 79 -36.12 -9.20 -2.61
C GLU A 79 -36.96 -9.57 -1.37
N HIS A 80 -37.92 -8.74 -0.94
CA HIS A 80 -38.70 -8.98 0.28
C HIS A 80 -39.87 -9.97 0.13
N THR A 81 -40.06 -10.60 -1.02
CA THR A 81 -41.25 -11.45 -1.27
C THR A 81 -40.98 -12.95 -1.38
N SER A 82 -39.77 -13.45 -1.14
CA SER A 82 -39.50 -14.90 -1.19
C SER A 82 -38.47 -15.36 -0.16
N ASP A 83 -38.90 -15.45 1.11
CA ASP A 83 -38.60 -16.59 1.98
C ASP A 83 -39.03 -16.27 3.41
N LYS A 84 -40.18 -16.86 3.79
CA LYS A 84 -40.57 -17.09 5.18
C LYS A 84 -41.20 -18.47 5.23
N GLY A 85 -40.54 -19.43 5.88
CA GLY A 85 -41.18 -20.66 6.33
C GLY A 85 -40.21 -21.78 6.67
N SER A 86 -40.02 -22.01 7.98
CA SER A 86 -39.65 -23.25 8.70
C SER A 86 -38.55 -22.96 9.74
N GLU A 87 -38.88 -22.53 10.96
CA GLU A 87 -39.24 -23.33 12.16
C GLU A 87 -38.05 -24.08 12.77
N GLU A 88 -37.61 -23.58 13.93
CA GLU A 88 -36.59 -24.10 14.84
C GLU A 88 -37.24 -25.07 15.85
N GLU A 89 -36.62 -26.21 16.11
CA GLU A 89 -36.86 -27.01 17.33
C GLU A 89 -35.52 -27.36 17.99
N GLU A 90 -35.43 -27.00 19.27
CA GLU A 90 -34.32 -27.20 20.21
C GLU A 90 -34.12 -28.68 20.57
N LYS A 91 -32.88 -29.09 20.86
CA LYS A 91 -32.56 -30.19 21.78
C LYS A 91 -31.11 -30.11 22.27
N GLU A 92 -30.97 -29.87 23.58
CA GLU A 92 -29.76 -30.07 24.38
C GLU A 92 -29.51 -31.56 24.58
N GLU A 93 -28.23 -31.99 24.59
CA GLU A 93 -27.77 -33.15 25.38
C GLU A 93 -26.24 -33.12 25.55
N GLU A 94 -25.79 -33.26 26.79
CA GLU A 94 -24.40 -33.29 27.27
C GLU A 94 -23.72 -34.65 27.03
N LYS A 95 -22.39 -34.67 26.80
CA LYS A 95 -21.49 -35.73 27.29
C LYS A 95 -19.99 -35.41 27.18
N GLU A 96 -19.28 -35.85 28.22
CA GLU A 96 -17.88 -35.59 28.61
C GLU A 96 -16.78 -36.28 27.77
N ASP A 97 -15.64 -35.57 27.70
CA ASP A 97 -14.22 -35.94 27.73
C ASP A 97 -13.67 -37.22 27.08
N SER A 98 -12.78 -37.02 26.10
CA SER A 98 -11.47 -37.68 26.06
C SER A 98 -10.43 -36.87 25.29
N ILE A 99 -9.29 -36.64 25.93
CA ILE A 99 -8.08 -35.92 25.48
C ILE A 99 -7.32 -36.74 24.44
N ASP A 100 -7.05 -36.17 23.25
CA ASP A 100 -5.72 -36.13 22.61
C ASP A 100 -5.73 -35.21 21.37
N ALA A 101 -4.55 -34.72 20.98
CA ALA A 101 -4.20 -34.00 19.74
C ALA A 101 -4.04 -32.46 19.80
N ASP A 102 -2.76 -32.09 19.72
CA ASP A 102 -2.21 -30.85 19.16
C ASP A 102 -2.82 -30.56 17.76
N SER A 103 -3.01 -29.28 17.42
CA SER A 103 -3.62 -28.72 16.18
C SER A 103 -5.16 -28.61 16.10
N ASP A 104 -5.70 -27.44 16.44
CA ASP A 104 -6.36 -26.52 15.49
C ASP A 104 -7.03 -25.38 16.26
N TRP A 105 -6.75 -24.14 15.85
CA TRP A 105 -7.46 -22.95 16.35
C TRP A 105 -8.82 -22.87 15.64
N GLU A 106 -9.83 -23.55 16.18
CA GLU A 106 -11.22 -23.37 15.77
C GLU A 106 -11.75 -22.03 16.27
N SER A 107 -12.28 -21.23 15.33
CA SER A 107 -12.88 -19.94 15.62
C SER A 107 -14.27 -20.14 16.23
N ALA A 108 -14.39 -19.90 17.54
CA ALA A 108 -15.67 -19.87 18.22
C ALA A 108 -16.45 -18.59 17.83
N SER A 109 -17.29 -18.68 16.81
CA SER A 109 -18.38 -17.72 16.58
C SER A 109 -19.71 -18.48 16.48
N LYS A 110 -20.29 -18.82 17.63
CA LYS A 110 -21.73 -19.06 17.71
C LYS A 110 -22.45 -17.72 17.81
N GLU A 111 -23.50 -17.63 17.03
CA GLU A 111 -24.26 -16.46 16.63
C GLU A 111 -24.97 -15.77 17.80
N GLU A 112 -24.78 -14.47 17.91
CA GLU A 112 -25.87 -13.54 18.25
C GLU A 112 -25.81 -12.42 17.19
N GLY A 113 -26.65 -12.58 16.16
CA GLY A 113 -26.72 -11.68 15.03
C GLY A 113 -27.24 -10.31 15.43
N TYR A 114 -26.47 -9.27 15.15
CA TYR A 114 -27.00 -7.91 15.08
C TYR A 114 -28.03 -7.80 13.95
N ASP A 115 -29.11 -7.06 14.21
CA ASP A 115 -30.16 -6.78 13.23
C ASP A 115 -29.58 -6.29 11.90
N LYS A 116 -30.03 -6.93 10.83
CA LYS A 116 -29.58 -6.78 9.44
C LYS A 116 -30.01 -5.40 8.91
N VAL A 117 -29.26 -4.35 9.24
CA VAL A 117 -29.55 -2.97 8.81
C VAL A 117 -29.59 -2.88 7.29
N SER A 118 -30.75 -2.51 6.75
CA SER A 118 -30.99 -2.28 5.33
C SER A 118 -30.33 -0.96 4.89
N TRP A 119 -29.17 -1.03 4.26
CA TRP A 119 -28.53 0.13 3.64
C TRP A 119 -29.32 0.52 2.37
N THR A 120 -29.63 1.81 2.17
CA THR A 120 -30.37 2.31 1.00
C THR A 120 -29.42 2.79 -0.11
N LYS A 121 -29.90 2.92 -1.35
CA LYS A 121 -29.06 3.24 -2.53
C LYS A 121 -28.66 4.73 -2.67
N GLU A 122 -29.02 5.61 -1.73
CA GLU A 122 -28.79 7.04 -1.89
C GLU A 122 -27.32 7.41 -1.61
N VAL A 123 -26.55 7.57 -2.69
CA VAL A 123 -25.14 7.97 -2.69
C VAL A 123 -24.92 9.35 -2.03
N GLU A 124 -25.95 10.20 -1.97
CA GLU A 124 -25.86 11.55 -1.38
C GLU A 124 -25.97 11.55 0.16
N THR A 125 -26.52 10.51 0.79
CA THR A 125 -26.73 10.47 2.24
C THR A 125 -25.66 9.68 3.00
N HIS A 126 -24.89 8.83 2.30
CA HIS A 126 -23.87 8.00 2.93
C HIS A 126 -22.56 8.75 3.23
N PRO A 127 -21.96 8.55 4.42
CA PRO A 127 -20.65 9.14 4.73
C PRO A 127 -19.56 8.59 3.79
N PRO A 128 -18.48 9.37 3.52
CA PRO A 128 -17.43 8.97 2.58
C PRO A 128 -16.81 7.59 2.84
N TRP A 129 -16.67 7.20 4.11
CA TRP A 129 -16.10 5.90 4.49
C TRP A 129 -17.01 4.73 4.10
N LEU A 130 -18.34 4.90 4.16
CA LEU A 130 -19.29 3.87 3.78
C LEU A 130 -19.32 3.71 2.26
N ARG A 131 -19.31 4.83 1.53
CA ARG A 131 -19.17 4.82 0.07
C ARG A 131 -17.89 4.13 -0.39
N PHE A 132 -16.79 4.33 0.35
CA PHE A 132 -15.55 3.60 0.09
C PHE A 132 -15.72 2.09 0.28
N HIS A 133 -16.31 1.63 1.39
CA HIS A 133 -16.57 0.19 1.60
C HIS A 133 -17.49 -0.41 0.54
N LEU A 134 -18.53 0.31 0.13
CA LEU A 134 -19.45 -0.11 -0.94
C LEU A 134 -18.76 -0.14 -2.32
N GLY A 135 -17.71 0.65 -2.52
CA GLY A 135 -16.93 0.72 -3.76
C GLY A 135 -15.86 -0.37 -3.90
N ILE A 136 -15.63 -1.20 -2.87
CA ILE A 136 -14.62 -2.27 -2.93
C ILE A 136 -15.11 -3.37 -3.89
N SER A 137 -14.28 -3.67 -4.89
CA SER A 137 -14.54 -4.72 -5.88
C SER A 137 -13.51 -5.86 -5.79
N ARG A 138 -13.69 -6.91 -6.60
CA ARG A 138 -12.75 -8.05 -6.72
C ARG A 138 -11.34 -7.64 -7.15
N TRP A 139 -11.20 -6.54 -7.88
CA TRP A 139 -9.96 -6.21 -8.59
C TRP A 139 -9.20 -5.03 -7.99
N GLU A 140 -9.88 -4.17 -7.24
CA GLU A 140 -9.27 -3.00 -6.61
C GLU A 140 -10.02 -2.58 -5.34
N LEU A 141 -9.28 -1.94 -4.43
CA LEU A 141 -9.84 -1.42 -3.18
C LEU A 141 -10.58 -0.10 -3.38
N TYR A 142 -10.23 0.66 -4.42
CA TYR A 142 -10.89 1.91 -4.82
C TYR A 142 -10.57 2.23 -6.28
N ASP A 143 -11.52 2.82 -7.01
CA ASP A 143 -11.23 3.44 -8.29
C ASP A 143 -10.50 4.77 -8.05
N ARG A 144 -9.33 4.93 -8.67
CA ARG A 144 -8.53 6.16 -8.62
C ARG A 144 -9.30 7.40 -9.11
N LYS A 145 -10.26 7.22 -10.02
CA LYS A 145 -11.09 8.31 -10.59
C LYS A 145 -12.30 8.63 -9.73
N ASP A 146 -12.60 7.83 -8.71
CA ASP A 146 -13.75 8.06 -7.84
C ASP A 146 -13.56 9.37 -7.04
N PRO A 147 -14.46 10.36 -7.20
CA PRO A 147 -14.40 11.60 -6.42
C PRO A 147 -14.55 11.36 -4.91
N ASN A 148 -15.12 10.24 -4.48
CA ASN A 148 -15.23 9.88 -3.07
C ASN A 148 -13.86 9.70 -2.39
N LEU A 149 -12.80 9.33 -3.14
CA LEU A 149 -11.45 9.20 -2.58
C LEU A 149 -10.94 10.53 -2.01
N ALA A 150 -11.20 11.63 -2.71
CA ALA A 150 -10.86 12.98 -2.23
C ALA A 150 -11.72 13.38 -1.02
N GLN A 151 -13.00 13.01 -1.01
CA GLN A 151 -13.91 13.28 0.11
C GLN A 151 -13.51 12.48 1.36
N LEU A 152 -13.13 11.21 1.22
CA LEU A 152 -12.69 10.35 2.31
C LEU A 152 -11.36 10.83 2.91
N THR A 153 -10.38 11.17 2.08
CA THR A 153 -9.10 11.70 2.59
C THR A 153 -9.29 13.04 3.31
N HIS A 154 -10.16 13.91 2.79
CA HIS A 154 -10.54 15.14 3.48
C HIS A 154 -11.24 14.88 4.82
N TYR A 155 -12.16 13.92 4.85
CA TYR A 155 -12.86 13.48 6.04
C TYR A 155 -11.87 13.01 7.12
N LEU A 156 -10.94 12.11 6.79
CA LEU A 156 -9.93 11.62 7.73
C LEU A 156 -9.03 12.75 8.28
N ALA A 157 -8.71 13.72 7.43
CA ALA A 157 -7.83 14.83 7.80
C ALA A 157 -8.47 15.85 8.73
N ARG A 158 -9.79 16.08 8.63
CA ARG A 158 -10.47 17.21 9.28
C ARG A 158 -11.60 16.85 10.22
N GLN A 159 -12.18 15.65 10.11
CA GLN A 159 -13.35 15.30 10.87
C GLN A 159 -13.05 15.27 12.37
N ARG A 160 -13.95 15.78 13.20
CA ARG A 160 -13.80 15.75 14.66
C ARG A 160 -13.63 14.30 15.15
N VAL A 161 -12.67 14.05 16.03
CA VAL A 161 -12.53 12.76 16.72
C VAL A 161 -13.53 12.69 17.88
N LEU A 162 -14.29 11.59 17.97
CA LEU A 162 -15.24 11.32 19.06
C LEU A 162 -14.70 10.34 20.10
N GLY A 163 -13.81 9.43 19.70
CA GLY A 163 -13.20 8.47 20.61
C GLY A 163 -11.86 7.97 20.08
N ALA A 164 -10.99 7.59 20.99
CA ALA A 164 -9.70 6.98 20.71
C ALA A 164 -9.48 5.83 21.70
N VAL A 165 -9.27 4.61 21.20
CA VAL A 165 -8.98 3.44 22.03
C VAL A 165 -7.74 2.74 21.51
N GLN A 166 -7.02 2.04 22.37
CA GLN A 166 -5.84 1.34 21.91
C GLN A 166 -6.21 -0.02 21.30
N LYS A 167 -5.65 -0.31 20.11
CA LYS A 167 -5.79 -1.64 19.50
C LYS A 167 -4.98 -2.66 20.31
N THR A 168 -5.61 -3.76 20.68
CA THR A 168 -4.97 -4.91 21.34
C THR A 168 -4.22 -5.82 20.37
N GLY A 169 -3.24 -6.56 20.89
CA GLY A 169 -2.50 -7.59 20.14
C GLY A 169 -1.62 -7.05 19.02
N GLY A 170 -1.25 -5.76 19.06
CA GLY A 170 -0.35 -5.15 18.09
C GLY A 170 1.11 -5.19 18.55
N THR A 171 2.02 -5.37 17.58
CA THR A 171 3.47 -5.30 17.79
C THR A 171 3.89 -3.92 18.30
N GLN A 172 3.30 -2.84 17.80
CA GLN A 172 3.57 -1.45 18.22
C GLN A 172 2.26 -0.69 18.49
N LEU A 173 2.36 0.48 19.13
CA LEU A 173 1.21 1.33 19.46
C LEU A 173 0.40 1.73 18.22
N LYS A 174 -0.86 1.33 18.22
CA LYS A 174 -1.87 1.69 17.21
C LYS A 174 -3.15 2.08 17.96
N LEU A 175 -3.75 3.21 17.58
CA LEU A 175 -5.02 3.65 18.15
C LEU A 175 -6.13 3.47 17.13
N LEU A 176 -7.30 3.02 17.56
CA LEU A 176 -8.53 3.05 16.78
C LEU A 176 -9.26 4.36 17.08
N MET A 177 -9.33 5.22 16.08
CA MET A 177 -10.00 6.52 16.14
C MET A 177 -11.42 6.38 15.63
N SER A 178 -12.39 6.90 16.37
CA SER A 178 -13.80 6.94 16.00
C SER A 178 -14.23 8.36 15.66
N PHE A 179 -15.02 8.50 14.60
CA PHE A 179 -15.54 9.76 14.06
C PHE A 179 -17.07 9.78 14.09
N PRO A 180 -17.72 10.93 13.86
CA PRO A 180 -19.17 10.99 13.67
C PRO A 180 -19.63 10.05 12.56
N ASN A 181 -20.90 9.63 12.60
CA ASN A 181 -21.48 8.68 11.64
C ASN A 181 -20.73 7.34 11.62
N TYR A 182 -20.22 6.89 12.77
CA TYR A 182 -19.63 5.56 13.00
C TYR A 182 -18.35 5.24 12.19
N GLY A 183 -17.78 6.22 11.48
CA GLY A 183 -16.53 6.00 10.75
C GLY A 183 -15.37 5.76 11.71
N GLN A 184 -14.46 4.87 11.34
CA GLN A 184 -13.27 4.56 12.12
C GLN A 184 -11.99 4.62 11.28
N ALA A 185 -10.86 4.89 11.91
CA ALA A 185 -9.55 4.80 11.28
C ALA A 185 -8.48 4.34 12.26
N LEU A 186 -7.46 3.66 11.73
CA LEU A 186 -6.27 3.31 12.49
C LEU A 186 -5.27 4.46 12.48
N LEU A 187 -4.79 4.85 13.66
CA LEU A 187 -3.77 5.86 13.85
C LEU A 187 -2.46 5.21 14.27
N LYS A 188 -1.40 5.55 13.54
CA LYS A 188 0.00 5.26 13.91
C LYS A 188 0.71 6.58 14.22
N PRO A 189 1.22 6.79 15.44
CA PRO A 189 1.82 8.06 15.82
C PRO A 189 3.19 8.26 15.17
N MET A 190 3.71 9.49 15.28
CA MET A 190 5.11 9.75 14.95
C MET A 190 6.02 9.07 15.97
N ARG A 191 6.93 8.21 15.50
CA ARG A 191 7.93 7.51 16.33
C ARG A 191 9.37 7.97 16.06
N GLN A 192 9.64 8.46 14.86
CA GLN A 192 10.97 8.87 14.41
C GLN A 192 10.87 10.21 13.66
N SER A 193 11.92 11.03 13.74
CA SER A 193 12.05 12.26 12.96
C SER A 193 12.17 11.98 11.46
N ARG A 194 11.92 12.99 10.63
CA ARG A 194 11.89 12.83 9.16
C ARG A 194 13.27 12.50 8.57
N ASP A 195 14.31 13.09 9.14
CA ASP A 195 15.68 12.97 8.62
C ASP A 195 16.48 11.83 9.27
N ALA A 196 15.88 11.09 10.20
CA ALA A 196 16.54 9.98 10.86
C ALA A 196 16.34 8.67 10.10
N GLU A 197 17.43 7.91 9.98
CA GLU A 197 17.41 6.55 9.45
C GLU A 197 17.36 5.52 10.57
N THR A 198 16.80 4.35 10.28
CA THR A 198 16.87 3.17 11.14
C THR A 198 18.31 2.68 11.22
N ASP A 199 18.83 2.53 12.44
CA ASP A 199 20.19 2.03 12.70
C ASP A 199 20.45 0.71 11.93
N VAL A 200 21.62 0.62 11.28
CA VAL A 200 22.01 -0.53 10.45
C VAL A 200 22.11 -1.84 11.24
N ASN A 201 22.33 -1.77 12.54
CA ASN A 201 22.43 -2.93 13.44
C ASN A 201 21.06 -3.43 13.91
N LEU A 202 19.97 -2.69 13.65
CA LEU A 202 18.62 -3.16 13.97
C LEU A 202 18.16 -4.20 12.94
N PHE A 203 17.64 -5.31 13.47
CA PHE A 203 16.91 -6.29 12.66
C PHE A 203 15.59 -5.69 12.16
N TYR A 204 15.14 -6.15 10.99
CA TYR A 204 13.88 -5.73 10.35
C TYR A 204 12.65 -5.81 11.28
N PHE A 205 12.57 -6.83 12.14
CA PHE A 205 11.46 -7.00 13.09
C PHE A 205 11.53 -6.04 14.30
N SER A 206 12.67 -5.39 14.52
CA SER A 206 12.89 -4.37 15.57
C SER A 206 12.82 -2.94 15.03
N ASP A 207 12.60 -2.75 13.73
CA ASP A 207 12.41 -1.42 13.13
C ASP A 207 11.14 -0.72 13.69
N PHE A 208 11.06 0.59 13.53
CA PHE A 208 9.91 1.38 13.98
C PHE A 208 8.80 1.39 12.93
N GLU A 209 7.54 1.30 13.40
CA GLU A 209 6.41 1.69 12.59
C GLU A 209 6.25 3.21 12.61
N ARG A 210 6.35 3.85 11.43
CA ARG A 210 6.28 5.30 11.26
C ARG A 210 5.08 5.69 10.40
N HIS A 211 4.38 6.75 10.82
CA HIS A 211 3.28 7.36 10.04
C HIS A 211 3.65 7.72 8.60
N ASN A 212 4.89 8.19 8.35
CA ASN A 212 5.36 8.50 7.00
C ASN A 212 5.31 7.27 6.07
N GLY A 213 5.60 6.08 6.62
CA GLY A 213 5.58 4.82 5.87
C GLY A 213 4.20 4.51 5.32
N GLU A 214 3.17 4.62 6.16
CA GLU A 214 1.78 4.38 5.75
C GLU A 214 1.28 5.40 4.71
N ILE A 215 1.55 6.69 4.94
CA ILE A 215 1.10 7.76 4.04
C ILE A 215 1.78 7.64 2.67
N ALA A 216 3.11 7.47 2.66
CA ALA A 216 3.87 7.37 1.43
C ALA A 216 3.55 6.08 0.66
N ALA A 217 3.34 4.96 1.36
CA ALA A 217 2.94 3.70 0.73
C ALA A 217 1.61 3.86 -0.01
N PHE A 218 0.57 4.45 0.60
CA PHE A 218 -0.71 4.71 -0.06
C PHE A 218 -0.54 5.47 -1.38
N HIS A 219 0.28 6.53 -1.39
CA HIS A 219 0.53 7.30 -2.59
C HIS A 219 1.36 6.54 -3.63
N LEU A 220 2.37 5.77 -3.21
CA LEU A 220 3.20 4.97 -4.10
C LEU A 220 2.40 3.84 -4.76
N ASP A 221 1.56 3.13 -3.99
CA ASP A 221 0.62 2.11 -4.49
C ASP A 221 -0.33 2.68 -5.56
N ARG A 222 -0.85 3.90 -5.32
CA ARG A 222 -1.68 4.63 -6.29
C ARG A 222 -0.90 5.06 -7.53
N LEU A 223 0.36 5.44 -7.39
CA LEU A 223 1.24 5.81 -8.52
C LEU A 223 1.61 4.58 -9.36
N LEU A 224 1.81 3.41 -8.76
CA LEU A 224 1.97 2.15 -9.47
C LEU A 224 0.63 1.65 -10.07
N GLY A 225 -0.47 2.23 -9.58
CA GLY A 225 -1.86 1.95 -9.97
C GLY A 225 -2.29 0.55 -9.56
N PHE A 226 -1.80 0.10 -8.41
CA PHE A 226 -2.23 -1.12 -7.76
C PHE A 226 -3.60 -0.92 -7.08
N ASN A 227 -3.80 0.22 -6.41
CA ASN A 227 -5.03 0.56 -5.69
C ASN A 227 -5.41 -0.50 -4.62
N ARG A 228 -4.43 -0.90 -3.79
CA ARG A 228 -4.53 -2.01 -2.82
C ARG A 228 -4.27 -1.60 -1.37
N ILE A 229 -3.87 -0.35 -1.13
CA ILE A 229 -3.69 0.23 0.21
C ILE A 229 -4.89 1.11 0.58
N PRO A 230 -5.52 0.92 1.75
CA PRO A 230 -6.60 1.81 2.21
C PRO A 230 -6.18 3.29 2.20
N PRO A 231 -7.08 4.24 1.95
CA PRO A 231 -6.72 5.66 1.98
C PRO A 231 -6.16 6.11 3.34
N VAL A 232 -4.95 6.69 3.33
CA VAL A 232 -4.26 7.18 4.53
C VAL A 232 -3.92 8.66 4.37
N VAL A 233 -4.03 9.42 5.46
CA VAL A 233 -3.64 10.84 5.52
C VAL A 233 -2.80 11.15 6.76
N GLY A 234 -1.96 12.16 6.66
CA GLY A 234 -1.32 12.78 7.82
C GLY A 234 -2.26 13.77 8.50
N ARG A 235 -2.28 13.78 9.83
CA ARG A 235 -3.07 14.71 10.64
C ARG A 235 -2.29 15.10 11.89
N LEU A 236 -2.27 16.40 12.19
CA LEU A 236 -1.84 16.89 13.49
C LEU A 236 -3.01 16.71 14.46
N ILE A 237 -2.76 15.98 15.54
CA ILE A 237 -3.78 15.66 16.54
C ILE A 237 -3.34 16.25 17.87
N ASN A 238 -4.24 17.00 18.51
CA ASN A 238 -4.02 17.45 19.86
C ASN A 238 -4.21 16.27 20.82
N VAL A 239 -3.10 15.70 21.28
CA VAL A 239 -3.07 14.52 22.15
C VAL A 239 -3.87 14.72 23.44
N THR A 240 -4.04 15.95 23.92
CA THR A 240 -4.87 16.26 25.08
C THR A 240 -6.36 16.19 24.75
N SER A 241 -6.84 17.05 23.85
CA SER A 241 -8.28 17.20 23.60
C SER A 241 -8.86 16.12 22.67
N GLU A 242 -8.04 15.53 21.80
CA GLU A 242 -8.48 14.54 20.80
C GLU A 242 -8.05 13.10 21.13
N ILE A 243 -7.39 12.87 22.27
CA ILE A 243 -7.07 11.51 22.74
C ILE A 243 -7.32 11.39 24.25
N ARG A 244 -6.56 12.11 25.08
CA ARG A 244 -6.58 11.94 26.55
C ARG A 244 -7.96 12.18 27.16
N GLU A 245 -8.64 13.24 26.74
CA GLU A 245 -9.90 13.67 27.35
C GLU A 245 -11.14 12.91 26.83
N ILE A 246 -11.01 12.22 25.70
CA ILE A 246 -12.13 11.52 25.04
C ILE A 246 -11.98 9.99 25.03
N THR A 247 -10.85 9.46 25.52
CA THR A 247 -10.64 8.02 25.58
C THR A 247 -11.41 7.40 26.74
N ALA A 248 -12.22 6.38 26.43
CA ALA A 248 -12.84 5.51 27.43
C ALA A 248 -11.93 4.33 27.81
N ASP A 249 -10.76 4.19 27.17
CA ASP A 249 -9.83 3.08 27.39
C ASP A 249 -8.95 3.38 28.60
N HIS A 250 -9.29 2.78 29.75
CA HIS A 250 -8.52 2.92 30.98
C HIS A 250 -7.06 2.48 30.87
N ARG A 251 -6.75 1.56 29.94
CA ARG A 251 -5.36 1.11 29.72
C ARG A 251 -4.55 2.23 29.08
N LEU A 252 -5.11 2.86 28.05
CA LEU A 252 -4.50 4.00 27.38
C LEU A 252 -4.42 5.21 28.31
N SER A 253 -5.51 5.53 29.01
CA SER A 253 -5.63 6.72 29.85
C SER A 253 -4.58 6.78 30.97
N ARG A 254 -4.20 5.63 31.53
CA ARG A 254 -3.19 5.51 32.60
C ARG A 254 -1.75 5.75 32.12
N THR A 255 -1.49 5.75 30.81
CA THR A 255 -0.13 5.92 30.27
C THR A 255 0.24 7.39 30.02
N PHE A 256 -0.69 8.32 30.24
CA PHE A 256 -0.42 9.75 30.06
C PHE A 256 0.39 10.31 31.22
N PHE A 257 1.40 11.13 30.90
CA PHE A 257 2.21 11.84 31.89
C PHE A 257 2.69 13.19 31.36
N THR A 258 3.15 14.05 32.27
CA THR A 258 3.82 15.31 31.91
C THR A 258 5.33 15.10 32.02
N SER A 259 6.04 15.30 30.92
CA SER A 259 7.50 15.23 30.88
C SER A 259 8.15 16.34 31.73
N PRO A 260 9.44 16.20 32.12
CA PRO A 260 10.17 17.28 32.80
C PRO A 260 10.22 18.61 32.04
N ALA A 261 10.02 18.57 30.71
CA ALA A 261 9.94 19.75 29.85
C ALA A 261 8.52 20.37 29.77
N GLY A 262 7.56 19.86 30.54
CA GLY A 262 6.18 20.36 30.57
C GLY A 262 5.26 19.84 29.46
N ASN A 263 5.75 18.96 28.58
CA ASN A 263 4.94 18.38 27.49
C ASN A 263 4.09 17.19 27.96
N VAL A 264 2.86 17.08 27.42
CA VAL A 264 1.99 15.92 27.62
C VAL A 264 2.42 14.78 26.70
N CYS A 265 2.74 13.63 27.29
CA CYS A 265 3.23 12.43 26.61
C CYS A 265 2.36 11.21 26.95
N PHE A 266 2.40 10.16 26.12
CA PHE A 266 1.79 8.86 26.38
C PHE A 266 2.53 7.73 25.65
N TYR A 267 2.38 6.48 26.10
CA TYR A 267 3.10 5.34 25.52
C TYR A 267 2.23 4.10 25.22
N GLY A 268 1.03 3.96 25.81
CA GLY A 268 0.12 2.83 25.57
C GLY A 268 0.59 1.45 26.11
N GLN A 269 -0.10 0.37 25.72
CA GLN A 269 0.11 -1.04 26.13
C GLN A 269 0.12 -2.03 24.93
N CYS A 270 1.28 -2.42 24.40
CA CYS A 270 1.50 -3.17 23.16
C CYS A 270 2.65 -4.18 23.39
N GLU A 271 2.98 -5.06 22.43
CA GLU A 271 3.97 -6.14 22.65
C GLU A 271 5.43 -5.66 22.61
N TYR A 272 5.80 -4.88 21.59
CA TYR A 272 7.10 -4.21 21.51
C TYR A 272 6.93 -2.73 21.80
N TYR A 273 7.76 -2.22 22.72
CA TYR A 273 7.77 -0.82 23.11
C TYR A 273 6.53 -0.34 23.90
N CYS A 274 5.71 -1.27 24.40
CA CYS A 274 4.86 -1.09 25.57
C CYS A 274 4.75 -2.44 26.34
N SER A 275 4.16 -2.50 27.55
CA SER A 275 4.15 -3.72 28.40
C SER A 275 2.75 -4.35 28.58
N THR A 276 2.68 -5.49 29.29
CA THR A 276 2.20 -6.81 28.80
C THR A 276 0.80 -7.28 29.28
N GLU A 277 0.03 -7.88 28.36
CA GLU A 277 -1.00 -8.94 28.48
C GLU A 277 -2.50 -8.64 28.14
N HIS A 278 -3.05 -9.49 27.23
CA HIS A 278 -4.44 -9.81 26.83
C HIS A 278 -5.04 -9.17 25.52
N PRO A 279 -5.61 -9.99 24.58
CA PRO A 279 -6.17 -9.53 23.30
C PRO A 279 -7.70 -9.27 23.32
N ALA A 280 -8.22 -8.51 22.34
CA ALA A 280 -9.64 -8.25 22.12
C ALA A 280 -10.06 -8.53 20.66
N CYS A 281 -11.28 -9.05 20.49
CA CYS A 281 -11.86 -9.55 19.24
C CYS A 281 -12.57 -8.45 18.44
N ASP A 282 -12.54 -8.56 17.10
CA ASP A 282 -13.07 -7.61 16.13
C ASP A 282 -14.30 -8.20 15.41
N LEU A 283 -15.32 -7.37 15.17
CA LEU A 283 -16.58 -7.74 14.49
C LEU A 283 -16.43 -7.42 12.99
N SER A 284 -16.10 -8.40 12.14
CA SER A 284 -15.82 -8.15 10.73
C SER A 284 -17.06 -8.27 9.83
N LEU A 285 -17.58 -7.12 9.37
CA LEU A 285 -18.62 -7.03 8.32
C LEU A 285 -18.18 -7.67 6.98
N ALA A 286 -16.87 -7.78 6.75
CA ALA A 286 -16.27 -8.43 5.59
C ALA A 286 -15.06 -9.26 6.07
N PRO A 287 -15.21 -10.59 6.22
CA PRO A 287 -14.12 -11.43 6.70
C PRO A 287 -12.96 -11.45 5.71
N ARG A 288 -11.75 -11.48 6.27
CA ARG A 288 -10.49 -11.46 5.54
C ARG A 288 -9.68 -12.68 5.91
N ARG A 289 -9.11 -13.32 4.89
CA ARG A 289 -8.17 -14.42 5.08
C ARG A 289 -6.76 -13.90 5.11
N SER A 290 -6.06 -14.19 6.20
CA SER A 290 -4.62 -13.94 6.32
C SER A 290 -3.83 -15.11 5.73
N TRP A 291 -2.82 -14.78 4.93
CA TRP A 291 -1.95 -15.73 4.26
C TRP A 291 -0.51 -15.48 4.66
N ARG A 292 0.19 -16.55 5.01
CA ARG A 292 1.63 -16.50 5.25
C ARG A 292 2.38 -16.31 3.93
N SER A 293 3.24 -15.30 3.86
CA SER A 293 4.09 -15.08 2.68
C SER A 293 5.09 -16.24 2.51
N PRO A 294 5.28 -16.81 1.29
CA PRO A 294 6.30 -17.83 1.04
C PRO A 294 7.72 -17.29 1.27
N TRP A 295 7.91 -16.00 1.02
CA TRP A 295 9.17 -15.29 1.25
C TRP A 295 9.22 -14.58 2.61
N ARG A 296 8.37 -14.99 3.56
CA ARG A 296 8.47 -14.54 4.94
C ARG A 296 9.88 -14.80 5.46
N ARG A 297 10.51 -13.80 6.07
CA ARG A 297 11.80 -13.93 6.76
C ARG A 297 11.69 -14.89 7.95
N SER A 298 12.82 -15.29 8.52
CA SER A 298 12.83 -16.24 9.64
C SER A 298 12.26 -15.65 10.95
N TYR A 299 12.29 -14.32 11.12
CA TYR A 299 12.05 -13.65 12.41
C TYR A 299 12.96 -14.20 13.51
N SER A 300 14.21 -14.50 13.12
CA SER A 300 15.23 -15.05 13.99
C SER A 300 16.55 -14.32 13.74
N ARG A 301 17.33 -14.15 14.80
CA ARG A 301 18.69 -13.58 14.71
C ARG A 301 19.71 -14.55 14.12
N THR A 302 19.41 -15.84 14.10
CA THR A 302 20.37 -16.90 13.74
C THR A 302 19.87 -17.83 12.64
N LYS A 303 18.55 -18.06 12.55
CA LYS A 303 17.98 -18.96 11.54
C LYS A 303 17.80 -18.24 10.21
N LEU A 304 18.20 -18.88 9.12
CA LEU A 304 17.86 -18.47 7.76
C LEU A 304 16.52 -19.10 7.34
N ALA A 305 15.74 -18.37 6.54
CA ALA A 305 14.54 -18.85 5.88
C ALA A 305 14.88 -19.81 4.72
N MET A 306 13.89 -20.59 4.27
CA MET A 306 14.12 -21.58 3.21
C MET A 306 14.53 -20.95 1.88
N TRP A 307 13.89 -19.84 1.51
CA TRP A 307 14.20 -19.11 0.27
C TRP A 307 15.59 -18.46 0.28
N GLU A 308 16.21 -18.28 1.45
CA GLU A 308 17.60 -17.78 1.56
C GLU A 308 18.62 -18.89 1.27
N LYS A 309 18.25 -20.16 1.47
CA LYS A 309 19.12 -21.33 1.28
C LYS A 309 18.99 -21.92 -0.12
N ASP A 310 17.79 -21.89 -0.68
CA ASP A 310 17.47 -22.52 -1.96
C ASP A 310 17.27 -21.47 -3.06
N PRO A 311 18.17 -21.38 -4.06
CA PRO A 311 18.01 -20.46 -5.18
C PRO A 311 16.84 -20.83 -6.11
N ALA A 312 16.39 -22.09 -6.12
CA ALA A 312 15.28 -22.59 -6.92
C ALA A 312 13.95 -22.64 -6.13
N TYR A 313 13.89 -22.00 -4.96
CA TYR A 313 12.72 -22.04 -4.07
C TYR A 313 11.39 -21.71 -4.75
N CYS A 314 11.39 -20.77 -5.71
CA CYS A 314 10.17 -20.40 -6.42
C CYS A 314 9.54 -21.55 -7.24
N ASP A 315 10.32 -22.54 -7.69
CA ASP A 315 9.77 -23.67 -8.43
C ASP A 315 8.88 -24.55 -7.56
N THR A 316 9.21 -24.67 -6.27
CA THR A 316 8.34 -25.28 -5.26
C THR A 316 7.10 -24.43 -5.01
N VAL A 317 7.27 -23.11 -4.89
CA VAL A 317 6.14 -22.18 -4.67
C VAL A 317 5.15 -22.24 -5.83
N LYS A 318 5.62 -22.28 -7.08
CA LYS A 318 4.78 -22.40 -8.29
C LYS A 318 3.93 -23.67 -8.32
N GLN A 319 4.27 -24.71 -7.57
CA GLN A 319 3.49 -25.95 -7.47
C GLN A 319 2.54 -25.95 -6.27
N THR A 320 2.72 -25.02 -5.34
CA THR A 320 2.00 -24.97 -4.07
C THR A 320 0.72 -24.13 -4.19
N PRO A 321 -0.48 -24.66 -3.85
CA PRO A 321 -1.68 -23.82 -3.72
C PRO A 321 -1.51 -22.72 -2.66
N PRO A 322 -2.03 -21.49 -2.89
CA PRO A 322 -2.77 -21.02 -4.06
C PRO A 322 -1.91 -20.40 -5.17
N TYR A 323 -0.57 -20.51 -5.11
CA TYR A 323 0.37 -19.85 -6.03
C TYR A 323 0.47 -20.53 -7.41
N ASN A 324 -0.01 -21.76 -7.52
CA ASN A 324 -0.02 -22.56 -8.73
C ASN A 324 -1.17 -22.21 -9.71
N HIS A 325 -2.10 -21.33 -9.33
CA HIS A 325 -3.25 -20.95 -10.16
C HIS A 325 -3.48 -19.44 -10.17
N GLY A 326 -4.15 -18.97 -11.23
CA GLY A 326 -4.62 -17.59 -11.35
C GLY A 326 -3.50 -16.54 -11.33
N THR A 327 -3.79 -15.38 -10.74
CA THR A 327 -2.83 -14.26 -10.66
C THR A 327 -2.00 -14.23 -9.38
N ARG A 328 -2.23 -15.17 -8.45
CA ARG A 328 -1.73 -15.07 -7.07
C ARG A 328 -0.21 -14.88 -6.98
N LEU A 329 0.56 -15.63 -7.78
CA LEU A 329 2.02 -15.49 -7.78
C LEU A 329 2.46 -14.10 -8.26
N VAL A 330 1.88 -13.61 -9.37
CA VAL A 330 2.26 -12.28 -9.89
C VAL A 330 1.71 -11.13 -9.03
N ASP A 331 0.64 -11.35 -8.26
CA ASP A 331 0.20 -10.39 -7.25
C ASP A 331 1.19 -10.29 -6.08
N LEU A 332 1.82 -11.39 -5.66
CA LEU A 332 2.93 -11.36 -4.71
C LEU A 332 4.15 -10.63 -5.27
N ILE A 333 4.44 -10.78 -6.57
CA ILE A 333 5.54 -10.06 -7.22
C ILE A 333 5.25 -8.55 -7.25
N ASP A 334 4.03 -8.14 -7.58
CA ASP A 334 3.62 -6.72 -7.53
C ASP A 334 3.82 -6.13 -6.11
N MET A 335 3.46 -6.90 -5.08
CA MET A 335 3.67 -6.52 -3.67
C MET A 335 5.16 -6.45 -3.31
N ALA A 336 5.99 -7.42 -3.75
CA ALA A 336 7.43 -7.40 -3.51
C ALA A 336 8.14 -6.22 -4.18
N ILE A 337 7.67 -5.80 -5.37
CA ILE A 337 8.15 -4.59 -6.04
C ILE A 337 7.80 -3.34 -5.23
N LEU A 338 6.55 -3.24 -4.74
CA LEU A 338 6.15 -2.15 -3.86
C LEU A 338 7.01 -2.11 -2.60
N ASP A 339 7.13 -3.25 -1.90
CA ASP A 339 7.91 -3.38 -0.67
C ASP A 339 9.39 -3.02 -0.90
N PHE A 340 9.98 -3.37 -2.05
CA PHE A 340 11.35 -2.98 -2.38
C PHE A 340 11.49 -1.46 -2.58
N LEU A 341 10.60 -0.85 -3.36
CA LEU A 341 10.64 0.60 -3.62
C LEU A 341 10.50 1.44 -2.35
N MET A 342 9.93 0.87 -1.29
CA MET A 342 9.75 1.52 0.00
C MET A 342 10.62 0.92 1.11
N SER A 343 11.55 0.02 0.79
CA SER A 343 12.43 -0.69 1.73
C SER A 343 11.70 -1.36 2.90
N ASN A 344 10.49 -1.89 2.68
CA ASN A 344 9.73 -2.62 3.69
C ASN A 344 10.12 -4.10 3.72
N MET A 345 10.87 -4.49 4.74
CA MET A 345 11.33 -5.87 4.91
C MET A 345 10.36 -6.78 5.67
N ASP A 346 9.25 -6.25 6.19
CA ASP A 346 8.42 -6.91 7.21
C ASP A 346 7.12 -7.51 6.65
N ARG A 347 7.08 -7.83 5.35
CA ARG A 347 5.93 -8.47 4.71
C ARG A 347 5.84 -9.97 5.06
N HIS A 348 5.49 -10.28 6.30
CA HIS A 348 5.33 -11.66 6.75
C HIS A 348 4.02 -12.31 6.33
N HIS A 349 2.97 -11.50 6.22
CA HIS A 349 1.63 -11.92 5.85
C HIS A 349 1.03 -10.94 4.85
N TYR A 350 0.02 -11.40 4.13
CA TYR A 350 -0.85 -10.58 3.30
C TYR A 350 -2.29 -11.05 3.47
N GLU A 351 -3.25 -10.23 3.10
CA GLU A 351 -4.67 -10.55 3.30
C GLU A 351 -5.45 -10.50 1.99
N THR A 352 -6.55 -11.25 1.94
CA THR A 352 -7.55 -11.22 0.86
C THR A 352 -8.95 -11.17 1.45
N PHE A 353 -9.93 -10.62 0.73
CA PHE A 353 -11.33 -10.77 1.11
C PHE A 353 -11.80 -12.20 0.85
N GLU A 354 -12.37 -12.85 1.87
CA GLU A 354 -12.81 -14.25 1.76
C GLU A 354 -13.87 -14.44 0.68
N LYS A 355 -14.78 -13.47 0.56
CA LYS A 355 -15.85 -13.47 -0.44
C LYS A 355 -15.36 -13.71 -1.86
N PHE A 356 -14.19 -13.17 -2.23
CA PHE A 356 -13.66 -13.30 -3.58
C PHE A 356 -12.85 -14.59 -3.80
N GLY A 357 -12.60 -15.38 -2.74
CA GLY A 357 -11.80 -16.59 -2.83
C GLY A 357 -10.35 -16.31 -3.21
N ASN A 358 -9.77 -17.13 -4.09
CA ASN A 358 -8.37 -17.00 -4.47
C ASN A 358 -8.11 -16.02 -5.62
N GLU A 359 -9.16 -15.66 -6.38
CA GLU A 359 -9.10 -14.80 -7.55
C GLU A 359 -9.47 -13.35 -7.18
N THR A 360 -8.52 -12.69 -6.51
CA THR A 360 -8.65 -11.31 -6.03
C THR A 360 -7.26 -10.71 -5.85
N PHE A 361 -7.19 -9.39 -5.75
CA PHE A 361 -5.97 -8.70 -5.35
C PHE A 361 -5.60 -8.97 -3.87
N LEU A 362 -4.34 -8.66 -3.52
CA LEU A 362 -3.82 -8.74 -2.16
C LEU A 362 -3.90 -7.38 -1.47
N LEU A 363 -4.41 -7.33 -0.25
CA LEU A 363 -4.41 -6.13 0.57
C LEU A 363 -2.99 -5.82 1.05
N HIS A 364 -2.50 -4.62 0.77
CA HIS A 364 -1.17 -4.15 1.14
C HIS A 364 -1.25 -3.39 2.49
N LEU A 365 -1.43 -4.11 3.60
CA LEU A 365 -1.63 -3.50 4.93
C LEU A 365 -0.33 -3.37 5.74
N ASP A 366 -0.34 -2.59 6.82
CA ASP A 366 0.79 -2.45 7.75
C ASP A 366 2.13 -2.11 7.06
N ASN A 367 2.18 -0.95 6.40
CA ASN A 367 3.38 -0.47 5.69
C ASN A 367 4.27 0.43 6.57
N GLY A 368 4.03 0.45 7.88
CA GLY A 368 4.68 1.36 8.82
C GLY A 368 6.20 1.21 8.91
N ARG A 369 6.76 0.05 8.56
CA ARG A 369 8.23 -0.18 8.54
C ARG A 369 8.89 0.24 7.22
N ALA A 370 8.13 0.82 6.29
CA ALA A 370 8.67 1.42 5.08
C ALA A 370 9.44 2.71 5.34
N PHE A 371 10.29 3.09 4.39
CA PHE A 371 11.07 4.33 4.35
C PHE A 371 11.91 4.57 5.62
N GLY A 372 12.51 3.49 6.15
CA GLY A 372 13.41 3.55 7.31
C GLY A 372 14.85 3.93 6.95
N ARG A 373 15.32 3.64 5.74
CA ARG A 373 16.66 3.99 5.24
C ARG A 373 16.55 4.49 3.82
N HIS A 374 17.00 5.72 3.57
CA HIS A 374 17.01 6.32 2.24
C HIS A 374 18.39 6.19 1.57
N SER A 375 19.44 5.93 2.35
CA SER A 375 20.82 5.76 1.90
C SER A 375 21.16 4.34 1.43
N GLN A 376 20.25 3.37 1.63
CA GLN A 376 20.50 1.95 1.39
C GLN A 376 19.28 1.24 0.79
N ASP A 377 19.51 0.54 -0.32
CA ASP A 377 18.56 -0.40 -0.90
C ASP A 377 18.72 -1.79 -0.26
N GLU A 378 17.60 -2.50 -0.06
CA GLU A 378 17.61 -3.87 0.47
C GLU A 378 17.22 -4.88 -0.63
N PRO A 379 18.18 -5.42 -1.39
CA PRO A 379 17.91 -6.28 -2.55
C PRO A 379 17.26 -7.61 -2.16
N THR A 380 17.34 -8.04 -0.89
CA THR A 380 16.68 -9.28 -0.45
C THR A 380 15.15 -9.21 -0.54
N ILE A 381 14.56 -8.01 -0.56
CA ILE A 381 13.11 -7.83 -0.78
C ILE A 381 12.69 -8.24 -2.19
N LEU A 382 13.57 -8.09 -3.21
CA LEU A 382 13.30 -8.49 -4.59
C LEU A 382 13.57 -9.97 -4.90
N VAL A 383 13.97 -10.77 -3.92
CA VAL A 383 14.20 -12.21 -4.13
C VAL A 383 13.01 -12.95 -4.74
N PRO A 384 11.73 -12.68 -4.39
CA PRO A 384 10.59 -13.28 -5.08
C PRO A 384 10.64 -13.05 -6.60
N LEU A 385 10.89 -11.82 -7.04
CA LEU A 385 10.99 -11.48 -8.47
C LEU A 385 12.21 -12.17 -9.10
N LYS A 386 13.36 -12.14 -8.43
CA LYS A 386 14.61 -12.75 -8.92
C LYS A 386 14.48 -14.27 -9.10
N GLN A 387 13.88 -14.97 -8.14
CA GLN A 387 13.71 -16.43 -8.21
C GLN A 387 12.62 -16.83 -9.19
N CYS A 388 11.50 -16.11 -9.22
CA CYS A 388 10.37 -16.49 -10.06
C CYS A 388 10.50 -16.04 -11.52
N CYS A 389 11.25 -14.96 -11.78
CA CYS A 389 11.47 -14.36 -13.10
C CYS A 389 10.17 -14.11 -13.88
N SER A 390 9.10 -13.75 -13.18
CA SER A 390 7.79 -13.44 -13.77
C SER A 390 7.28 -12.12 -13.22
N ILE A 391 6.72 -11.28 -14.08
CA ILE A 391 6.16 -9.98 -13.73
C ILE A 391 4.94 -9.71 -14.60
N ARG A 392 3.91 -9.07 -14.02
CA ARG A 392 2.73 -8.66 -14.79
C ARG A 392 3.14 -7.60 -15.82
N ARG A 393 2.69 -7.78 -17.07
CA ARG A 393 2.99 -6.86 -18.17
C ARG A 393 2.57 -5.41 -17.85
N SER A 394 1.41 -5.20 -17.23
CA SER A 394 0.95 -3.87 -16.85
C SER A 394 1.89 -3.19 -15.85
N THR A 395 2.36 -3.92 -14.84
CA THR A 395 3.33 -3.44 -13.85
C THR A 395 4.65 -3.06 -14.52
N LEU A 396 5.21 -3.95 -15.36
CA LEU A 396 6.47 -3.66 -16.07
C LEU A 396 6.38 -2.40 -16.94
N LEU A 397 5.27 -2.23 -17.68
CA LEU A 397 5.06 -1.04 -18.52
C LEU A 397 4.94 0.24 -17.70
N ARG A 398 4.26 0.21 -16.55
CA ARG A 398 4.16 1.36 -15.64
C ARG A 398 5.49 1.70 -14.99
N LEU A 399 6.28 0.71 -14.58
CA LEU A 399 7.63 0.94 -14.05
C LEU A 399 8.54 1.62 -15.07
N ARG A 400 8.52 1.17 -16.33
CA ARG A 400 9.27 1.82 -17.44
C ARG A 400 8.82 3.27 -17.67
N LEU A 401 7.52 3.51 -17.65
CA LEU A 401 6.97 4.87 -17.78
C LEU A 401 7.43 5.76 -16.62
N LEU A 402 7.31 5.30 -15.37
CA LEU A 402 7.73 6.06 -14.19
C LEU A 402 9.24 6.37 -14.22
N SER A 403 10.07 5.41 -14.64
CA SER A 403 11.51 5.64 -14.83
C SER A 403 11.77 6.79 -15.81
N SER A 404 11.09 6.83 -16.96
CA SER A 404 11.25 7.91 -17.94
C SER A 404 10.86 9.29 -17.39
N LEU A 405 9.87 9.38 -16.50
CA LEU A 405 9.40 10.64 -15.91
C LEU A 405 10.35 11.16 -14.81
N VAL A 406 11.07 10.26 -14.15
CA VAL A 406 12.06 10.57 -13.12
C VAL A 406 13.39 10.98 -13.76
N SER A 407 13.88 10.24 -14.76
CA SER A 407 15.19 10.46 -15.40
C SER A 407 15.35 11.81 -16.10
N VAL A 408 14.25 12.47 -16.52
CA VAL A 408 14.28 13.83 -17.09
C VAL A 408 14.66 14.90 -16.04
N SER A 409 14.69 14.57 -14.75
CA SER A 409 14.92 15.54 -13.66
C SER A 409 16.35 15.60 -13.13
N VAL A 410 17.25 14.72 -13.59
CA VAL A 410 18.64 14.62 -13.09
C VAL A 410 19.64 15.29 -14.06
N THR A 411 19.15 15.86 -15.16
CA THR A 411 19.96 16.60 -16.14
C THR A 411 19.40 18.01 -16.31
N SER A 412 19.60 18.85 -15.31
CA SER A 412 19.45 20.31 -15.43
C SER A 412 20.41 21.02 -14.50
#